data_AF-A0A964H6W5-F1
#
_entry.id   AF-A0A964H6W5-F1
#
_cell.length_a   1.000
_cell.length_b   1.000
_cell.length_c   1.000
_cell.angle_alpha   90.00
_cell.angle_beta   90.00
_cell.angle_gamma   90.00
#
_symmetry.space_group_name_H-M   'P 1'
#
loop_
_entity.id
_entity.type
_entity.pdbx_description
1 polymer ?
#
loop_
_entity_poly.entity_id
_entity_poly.type
_entity_poly.pdbx_seq_one_letter_code
_entity_poly.pdbx_strand_id
1 'polypeptide(L)' 'MEKKGEHPILIVGEAPGKDEVAQGTPFVGKAGENLQKLIKLSGLSRERDFLITNTFPFRTF' A
#
# COMPACT_ATOMS: atom_id res chain seq x y z
N MET A 1 -11.48 -4.93 -12.83
CA MET A 1 -10.81 -4.24 -11.71
C MET A 1 -11.86 -3.34 -11.07
N GLU A 2 -12.07 -3.42 -9.75
CA GLU A 2 -12.99 -2.52 -9.07
C GLU A 2 -12.56 -1.06 -9.29
N LYS A 3 -13.52 -0.18 -9.53
CA LYS A 3 -13.28 1.25 -9.64
C LYS A 3 -12.96 1.78 -8.24
N LYS A 4 -11.89 2.56 -8.10
CA LYS A 4 -11.62 3.29 -6.86
C LYS A 4 -12.75 4.26 -6.57
N GLY A 5 -13.05 4.44 -5.29
CA GLY A 5 -14.06 5.40 -4.82
C GLY A 5 -13.73 6.83 -5.25
N GLU A 6 -14.72 7.71 -5.14
CA GLU A 6 -14.60 9.12 -5.57
C GLU A 6 -13.55 9.90 -4.75
N HIS A 7 -13.38 9.53 -3.48
CA HIS A 7 -12.42 10.13 -2.55
C HIS A 7 -11.61 9.05 -1.81
N PRO A 8 -10.60 8.45 -2.46
CA PRO A 8 -9.79 7.40 -1.84
C PRO A 8 -8.80 8.00 -0.83
N ILE A 9 -8.48 7.25 0.22
CA ILE A 9 -7.50 7.62 1.23
C ILE A 9 -6.10 7.32 0.68
N LEU A 10 -5.21 8.32 0.69
CA LEU A 10 -3.82 8.15 0.29
C LEU A 10 -2.96 7.75 1.49
N ILE A 11 -2.28 6.61 1.38
CA ILE A 11 -1.23 6.17 2.30
C ILE A 11 0.11 6.38 1.59
N VAL A 12 1.01 7.11 2.24
CA VAL A 12 2.36 7.38 1.75
C VAL A 12 3.37 6.79 2.73
N GLY A 13 4.11 5.77 2.29
CA GLY A 13 5.25 5.22 3.00
C GLY A 13 6.54 6.03 2.76
N GLU A 14 7.64 5.61 3.37
CA GLU A 14 8.94 6.27 3.22
C GLU A 14 9.60 5.87 1.90
N ALA A 15 10.06 4.62 1.79
CA ALA A 15 10.78 4.08 0.64
C ALA A 15 10.44 2.59 0.45
N PRO A 16 10.57 2.03 -0.77
CA PRO A 16 10.24 0.63 -1.03
C PRO A 16 11.15 -0.36 -0.29
N GLY A 17 10.52 -1.34 0.36
CA GLY A 17 11.19 -2.49 0.97
C GLY A 17 11.75 -3.49 -0.05
N LYS A 18 12.44 -4.53 0.43
CA LYS A 18 13.06 -5.57 -0.42
C LYS A 18 12.01 -6.28 -1.28
N ASP A 19 10.91 -6.70 -0.66
CA ASP A 19 9.83 -7.40 -1.34
C ASP A 19 9.08 -6.48 -2.31
N GLU A 20 8.98 -5.18 -1.98
CA GLU A 20 8.35 -4.18 -2.85
C GLU A 20 9.18 -3.93 -4.11
N VAL A 21 10.51 -3.85 -3.98
CA VAL A 21 11.42 -3.76 -5.13
C VAL A 21 11.31 -5.01 -5.99
N ALA A 22 11.29 -6.20 -5.38
CA ALA A 22 11.21 -7.47 -6.11
C ALA A 22 9.88 -7.64 -6.88
N GLN A 23 8.77 -7.18 -6.32
CA GLN A 23 7.42 -7.33 -6.91
C GLN A 23 6.93 -6.08 -7.64
N GLY A 24 7.67 -4.97 -7.58
CA GLY A 24 7.26 -3.68 -8.17
C GLY A 24 5.97 -3.10 -7.59
N THR A 25 5.60 -3.49 -6.37
CA THR A 25 4.31 -3.13 -5.75
C THR A 25 4.52 -2.66 -4.31
N PRO A 26 3.93 -1.52 -3.89
CA PRO A 26 4.16 -0.96 -2.56
C PRO A 26 3.39 -1.73 -1.46
N PHE A 27 3.98 -1.79 -0.27
CA PHE A 27 3.43 -2.46 0.91
C PHE A 27 3.02 -3.92 0.65
N VAL A 28 3.93 -4.74 0.10
CA VAL A 28 3.73 -6.21 -0.11
C VAL A 28 4.55 -7.09 0.83
N GLY A 29 5.47 -6.51 1.61
CA GLY A 29 6.23 -7.23 2.64
C GLY A 29 5.45 -7.38 3.94
N LYS A 30 6.18 -7.66 5.04
CA LYS A 30 5.56 -7.89 6.37
C LYS A 30 4.73 -6.70 6.88
N ALA A 31 5.18 -5.48 6.64
CA ALA A 31 4.42 -4.27 6.96
C ALA A 31 3.12 -4.17 6.13
N GLY A 32 3.16 -4.62 4.88
CA GLY A 32 2.00 -4.73 3.99
C GLY A 32 0.93 -5.69 4.51
N GLU A 33 1.34 -6.86 5.01
CA GLU A 33 0.42 -7.81 5.64
C GLU A 33 -0.29 -7.19 6.85
N ASN A 34 0.45 -6.44 7.68
CA ASN A 34 -0.13 -5.76 8.84
C ASN A 34 -1.09 -4.65 8.42
N LEU A 35 -0.72 -3.84 7.42
CA LEU A 35 -1.60 -2.83 6.84
C LEU A 35 -2.89 -3.46 6.31
N GLN A 36 -2.80 -4.58 5.60
CA GLN A 36 -3.99 -5.27 5.07
C GLN A 36 -4.90 -5.79 6.19
N LYS A 37 -4.34 -6.29 7.30
CA LYS A 37 -5.13 -6.66 8.49
C LYS A 37 -5.85 -5.46 9.08
N LEU A 38 -5.17 -4.32 9.22
CA LEU A 38 -5.75 -3.09 9.75
C LEU A 38 -6.88 -2.55 8.86
N ILE A 39 -6.69 -2.52 7.54
CA ILE A 39 -7.72 -2.14 6.56
C ILE A 39 -8.94 -3.07 6.67
N LYS A 40 -8.71 -4.38 6.80
CA LYS A 40 -9.79 -5.35 6.96
C LYS A 40 -10.57 -5.12 8.26
N LEU A 41 -9.88 -4.79 9.36
CA LEU A 41 -10.51 -4.49 10.65
C LEU A 41 -11.31 -3.18 10.62
N SER A 42 -10.93 -2.20 9.80
CA SER A 42 -11.70 -0.96 9.63
C SER A 42 -12.94 -1.10 8.75
N GLY A 43 -13.20 -2.28 8.18
CA GLY A 43 -14.32 -2.52 7.26
C GLY A 43 -14.16 -1.86 5.89
N LEU A 44 -12.94 -1.43 5.55
CA LEU A 44 -12.62 -0.81 4.26
C LEU A 44 -11.98 -1.84 3.31
N SER A 45 -11.99 -1.55 2.01
CA SER A 45 -11.30 -2.32 0.98
C SER A 45 -10.02 -1.61 0.55
N ARG A 46 -8.92 -2.35 0.48
CA ARG A 46 -7.63 -1.84 -0.02
C ARG A 46 -7.75 -1.44 -1.49
N GLU A 47 -8.51 -2.19 -2.29
CA GLU A 47 -8.66 -1.97 -3.73
C GLU A 47 -9.54 -0.75 -4.04
N ARG A 48 -10.63 -0.59 -3.30
CA ARG A 48 -11.64 0.44 -3.54
C ARG A 48 -11.34 1.75 -2.82
N ASP A 49 -10.94 1.69 -1.56
CA ASP A 49 -10.94 2.84 -0.66
C ASP A 49 -9.55 3.48 -0.49
N PHE A 50 -8.48 2.83 -0.97
CA PHE A 50 -7.10 3.30 -0.75
C PHE A 50 -6.27 3.51 -2.03
N LEU A 51 -5.42 4.52 -1.98
CA LEU A 51 -4.24 4.72 -2.82
C LEU A 51 -2.99 4.53 -1.96
N ILE A 52 -2.01 3.78 -2.43
CA ILE A 52 -0.82 3.45 -1.64
C ILE A 52 0.42 3.68 -2.49
N THR A 53 1.36 4.45 -1.96
CA THR A 53 2.65 4.75 -2.60
C THR A 53 3.73 4.99 -1.55
N ASN A 54 4.95 5.26 -2.00
CA ASN A 54 6.08 5.69 -1.17
C ASN A 54 6.52 7.11 -1.55
N THR A 55 7.14 7.80 -0.61
CA THR A 55 7.72 9.14 -0.80
C THR A 55 8.94 9.06 -1.73
N PHE A 56 9.82 8.10 -1.48
CA PHE A 56 10.96 7.79 -2.33
C PHE A 56 10.61 6.65 -3.30
N PRO A 57 10.91 6.78 -4.60
CA PRO A 57 10.57 5.76 -5.60
C PRO A 57 11.56 4.59 -5.63
N PHE A 58 12.66 4.65 -4.88
CA PHE A 58 13.70 3.63 -4.85
C PHE A 58 14.16 3.34 -3.42
N ARG A 59 14.73 2.16 -3.23
CA ARG A 59 15.32 1.74 -1.97
C ARG A 59 16.72 2.33 -1.83
N THR A 60 16.96 3.00 -0.71
CA THR A 60 18.31 3.42 -0.30
C THR A 60 19.02 2.24 0.36
N PHE A 61 19.91 1.61 -0.41
CA PHE A 61 20.80 0.51 0.00
C PHE A 61 20.14 -0.86 0.29
#